data_AF-A0A2P0QL24-F1
#
_entry.id   AF-A0A2P0QL24-F1
#
_cell.length_a   1.000
_cell.length_b   1.000
_cell.length_c   1.000
_cell.angle_alpha   90.00
_cell.angle_beta   90.00
_cell.angle_gamma   90.00
#
_symmetry.space_group_name_H-M   'P 1'
#
loop_
_entity.id
_entity.type
_entity.pdbx_description
1 polymer ?
#
loop_
_entity_poly.entity_id
_entity_poly.type
_entity_poly.pdbx_seq_one_letter_code
_entity_poly.pdbx_strand_id
1 'polypeptide(L)'
;METVTITMKNPPALYLEADNVSPDAFAGKSAAQIAELHVYEGNTTSTLGKYFDVSGSAGATAAETKIIVKGDVKKVKYLGFKMSAGEVVVEGSMDLYAGGWMKGGKMTVKGNAEAFAAIGMKGGELLIEGNA
;
A
#
# COMPACT_ATOMS: atom_id res chain seq x y z
N MET A 1 -13.15 -9.19 7.00
CA MET A 1 -11.77 -8.69 6.93
C MET A 1 -11.63 -7.59 7.95
N GLU A 2 -10.60 -7.67 8.78
CA GLU A 2 -10.15 -6.57 9.63
C GLU A 2 -9.55 -5.48 8.73
N THR A 3 -9.68 -4.22 9.14
CA THR A 3 -9.29 -3.08 8.32
C THR A 3 -8.26 -2.22 9.02
N VAL A 4 -7.12 -2.02 8.36
CA VAL A 4 -6.13 -1.01 8.70
C VAL A 4 -6.32 0.17 7.77
N THR A 5 -6.35 1.38 8.33
CA THR A 5 -6.31 2.61 7.54
C THR A 5 -4.98 3.32 7.78
N ILE A 6 -4.27 3.64 6.70
CA ILE A 6 -3.11 4.53 6.73
C ILE A 6 -3.49 5.85 6.07
N THR A 7 -3.28 6.97 6.76
CA THR A 7 -3.61 8.30 6.27
C THR A 7 -2.35 9.14 6.18
N MET A 8 -2.02 9.65 4.99
CA MET A 8 -0.87 10.52 4.79
C MET A 8 -0.98 11.75 5.71
N LYS A 9 0.02 11.93 6.59
CA LYS A 9 0.12 13.07 7.51
C LYS A 9 1.32 13.97 7.21
N ASN A 10 2.40 13.41 6.66
CA ASN A 10 3.63 14.12 6.39
C ASN A 10 4.14 13.72 5.00
N PRO A 11 3.77 14.45 3.94
CA PRO A 11 4.16 14.13 2.58
C PRO A 11 5.69 14.08 2.42
N PRO A 12 6.23 13.09 1.69
CA PRO A 12 7.66 13.02 1.44
C PRO A 12 8.13 14.20 0.57
N ALA A 13 9.35 14.67 0.81
CA ALA A 13 9.99 15.67 -0.03
C ALA A 13 10.33 15.06 -1.40
N LEU A 14 10.85 13.83 -1.39
CA LEU A 14 11.12 13.00 -2.58
C LEU A 14 10.03 11.94 -2.78
N TYR A 15 10.33 10.93 -3.61
CA TYR A 15 9.46 9.77 -3.79
C TYR A 15 9.69 8.77 -2.66
N LEU A 16 8.58 8.20 -2.17
CA LEU A 16 8.56 7.21 -1.10
C LEU A 16 8.33 5.82 -1.71
N GLU A 17 9.22 4.89 -1.43
CA GLU A 17 9.02 3.47 -1.74
C GLU A 17 8.40 2.79 -0.51
N ALA A 18 7.16 2.35 -0.66
CA ALA A 18 6.34 1.76 0.39
C ALA A 18 6.02 0.29 0.06
N ASP A 19 7.07 -0.47 -0.25
CA ASP A 19 7.02 -1.88 -0.66
C ASP A 19 6.48 -2.84 0.42
N ASN A 20 6.41 -2.38 1.68
CA ASN A 20 5.78 -3.08 2.79
C ASN A 20 4.30 -2.70 3.02
N VAL A 21 3.67 -1.89 2.17
CA VAL A 21 2.23 -1.61 2.26
C VAL A 21 1.46 -2.68 1.48
N SER A 22 1.28 -3.82 2.13
CA SER A 22 0.53 -4.97 1.62
C SER A 22 -0.15 -5.76 2.75
N PRO A 23 -1.26 -6.47 2.49
CA PRO A 23 -1.89 -7.33 3.49
C PRO A 23 -0.92 -8.36 4.07
N ASP A 24 -0.02 -8.91 3.26
CA ASP A 24 1.04 -9.85 3.70
C ASP A 24 1.98 -9.24 4.75
N ALA A 25 2.39 -7.99 4.57
CA ALA A 25 3.26 -7.31 5.51
C ALA A 25 2.51 -6.89 6.79
N PHE A 26 1.22 -6.53 6.68
CA PHE A 26 0.42 -6.01 7.79
C PHE A 26 -0.19 -7.11 8.66
N ALA A 27 -0.50 -8.28 8.10
CA ALA A 27 -1.12 -9.38 8.83
C ALA A 27 -0.42 -9.72 10.15
N GLY A 28 -1.22 -9.93 11.20
CA GLY A 28 -0.76 -10.24 12.55
C GLY A 28 -0.06 -9.10 13.30
N LYS A 29 -0.02 -7.87 12.74
CA LYS A 29 0.59 -6.71 13.39
C LYS A 29 -0.46 -5.74 13.91
N SER A 30 -0.15 -5.14 15.05
CA SER A 30 -0.85 -3.97 15.57
C SER A 30 -0.52 -2.71 14.75
N ALA A 31 -1.34 -1.66 14.89
CA ALA A 31 -1.08 -0.37 14.25
C ALA A 31 0.30 0.21 14.58
N ALA A 32 0.78 0.06 15.82
CA ALA A 32 2.11 0.51 16.24
C ALA A 32 3.23 -0.26 15.52
N GLN A 33 3.09 -1.58 15.39
CA GLN A 33 4.06 -2.41 14.66
C GLN A 33 4.04 -2.13 13.15
N ILE A 34 2.87 -1.82 12.58
CA ILE A 34 2.73 -1.39 11.19
C ILE A 34 3.42 -0.04 10.97
N ALA A 35 3.27 0.90 11.92
CA ALA A 35 3.94 2.20 11.87
C ALA A 35 5.47 2.09 11.92
N GLU A 36 6.02 1.03 12.49
CA GLU A 36 7.47 0.75 12.53
C GLU A 36 8.02 0.12 11.24
N LEU A 37 7.16 -0.34 10.31
CA LEU A 37 7.60 -0.94 9.05
C LEU A 37 8.45 0.05 8.26
N HIS A 38 9.50 -0.46 7.62
CA HIS A 38 10.41 0.41 6.88
C HIS A 38 9.78 0.91 5.58
N VAL A 39 10.25 2.09 5.18
CA VAL A 39 10.02 2.72 3.87
C VAL A 39 11.33 3.38 3.43
N TYR A 40 11.44 3.71 2.14
CA TYR A 40 12.61 4.43 1.62
C TYR A 40 12.21 5.76 1.01
N GLU A 41 12.88 6.84 1.39
CA GLU A 41 12.80 8.13 0.70
C GLU A 41 14.15 8.41 0.04
N GLY A 42 14.22 8.20 -1.28
CA GLY A 42 15.50 8.18 -1.99
C GLY A 42 16.42 7.06 -1.46
N ASN A 43 17.59 7.43 -0.95
CA ASN A 43 18.57 6.48 -0.41
C ASN A 43 18.48 6.31 1.13
N THR A 44 17.48 6.91 1.77
CA THR A 44 17.34 6.91 3.23
C THR A 44 16.21 5.99 3.68
N THR A 45 16.51 5.10 4.62
CA THR A 45 15.50 4.28 5.30
C THR A 45 14.78 5.10 6.37
N SER A 46 13.47 4.96 6.45
CA SER A 46 12.65 5.54 7.50
C SER A 46 11.51 4.57 7.88
N THR A 47 10.53 5.04 8.67
CA THR A 47 9.39 4.24 9.11
C THR A 47 8.09 4.74 8.49
N LEU A 48 7.15 3.83 8.26
CA LEU A 48 5.84 4.15 7.68
C LEU A 48 5.11 5.20 8.53
N GLY A 49 5.21 5.10 9.86
CA GLY A 49 4.63 6.00 10.85
C GLY A 49 5.15 7.44 10.81
N LYS A 50 6.30 7.70 10.16
CA LYS A 50 6.78 9.07 9.89
C LYS A 50 5.88 9.78 8.88
N TYR A 51 5.38 9.05 7.88
CA TYR A 51 4.62 9.61 6.75
C TYR A 51 3.11 9.44 6.94
N PHE A 52 2.68 8.34 7.58
CA PHE A 52 1.28 7.99 7.75
C PHE A 52 0.87 7.90 9.22
N ASP A 53 -0.36 8.29 9.53
CA ASP A 53 -1.06 7.83 10.71
C ASP A 53 -1.69 6.46 10.42
N VAL A 54 -1.50 5.51 11.33
CA VAL A 54 -1.99 4.13 11.20
C VAL A 54 -3.08 3.89 12.25
N SER A 55 -4.25 3.44 11.81
CA SER A 55 -5.37 3.11 12.68
C SER A 55 -6.06 1.81 12.27
N GLY A 56 -6.86 1.26 13.18
CA GLY A 56 -7.52 -0.03 13.00
C GLY A 56 -6.61 -1.22 13.32
N SER A 57 -6.96 -2.38 12.78
CA SER A 57 -6.32 -3.67 13.06
C SER A 57 -6.16 -4.47 11.77
N ALA A 58 -5.03 -5.17 11.64
CA ALA A 58 -4.86 -6.17 10.61
C ALA A 58 -5.50 -7.49 11.05
N GLY A 59 -5.89 -8.32 10.09
CA GLY A 59 -6.33 -9.68 10.36
C GLY A 59 -5.15 -10.57 10.77
N ALA A 60 -5.44 -11.79 11.24
CA ALA A 60 -4.39 -12.75 11.57
C ALA A 60 -3.60 -13.20 10.31
N THR A 61 -4.27 -13.19 9.15
CA THR A 61 -3.70 -13.57 7.86
C THR A 61 -3.84 -12.45 6.81
N ALA A 62 -3.10 -12.55 5.71
CA ALA A 62 -3.21 -11.62 4.58
C ALA A 62 -4.65 -11.60 4.01
N ALA A 63 -5.29 -12.78 3.88
CA ALA A 63 -6.65 -12.91 3.37
C ALA A 63 -7.71 -12.22 4.25
N GLU A 64 -7.41 -12.05 5.54
CA GLU A 64 -8.29 -11.39 6.50
C GLU A 64 -7.99 -9.90 6.66
N THR A 65 -7.00 -9.37 5.95
CA THR A 65 -6.52 -7.99 6.09
C THR A 65 -6.94 -7.14 4.90
N LYS A 66 -7.62 -6.03 5.20
CA LYS A 66 -7.92 -4.94 4.27
C LYS A 66 -7.11 -3.71 4.64
N ILE A 67 -6.52 -3.05 3.64
CA ILE A 67 -5.78 -1.79 3.81
C ILE A 67 -6.52 -0.69 3.07
N ILE A 68 -6.77 0.44 3.75
CA ILE A 68 -7.26 1.68 3.14
C ILE A 68 -6.15 2.72 3.20
N VAL A 69 -5.75 3.24 2.05
CA VAL A 69 -4.73 4.29 1.92
C VAL A 69 -5.43 5.60 1.60
N LYS A 70 -5.28 6.59 2.49
CA LYS A 70 -5.90 7.92 2.39
C LYS A 70 -4.88 9.03 2.28
N GLY A 71 -5.31 10.16 1.71
CA GLY A 71 -4.51 11.36 1.52
C GLY A 71 -3.76 11.38 0.19
N ASP A 72 -2.89 12.38 -0.01
CA ASP A 72 -2.12 12.52 -1.24
C ASP A 72 -0.93 11.55 -1.25
N VAL A 73 -1.04 10.51 -2.07
CA VAL A 73 -0.01 9.47 -2.23
C VAL A 73 0.57 9.42 -3.64
N LYS A 74 0.48 10.53 -4.40
CA LYS A 74 1.02 10.63 -5.77
C LYS A 74 2.54 10.46 -5.87
N LYS A 75 3.26 10.54 -4.75
CA LYS A 75 4.71 10.30 -4.66
C LYS A 75 5.05 8.95 -3.99
N VAL A 76 4.07 8.06 -3.82
CA VAL A 76 4.25 6.79 -3.11
C VAL A 76 4.17 5.64 -4.10
N LYS A 77 5.28 4.91 -4.20
CA LYS A 77 5.45 3.75 -5.09
C LYS A 77 5.16 2.45 -4.36
N TYR A 78 4.91 1.39 -5.13
CA TYR A 78 4.85 0.00 -4.64
C TYR A 78 3.71 -0.31 -3.65
N LEU A 79 2.64 0.49 -3.60
CA LEU A 79 1.44 0.10 -2.86
C LEU A 79 0.87 -1.21 -3.43
N GLY A 80 0.56 -2.17 -2.55
CA GLY A 80 0.10 -3.51 -2.95
C GLY A 80 1.17 -4.40 -3.57
N PHE A 81 2.46 -4.03 -3.49
CA PHE A 81 3.54 -4.81 -4.06
C PHE A 81 3.60 -6.23 -3.48
N LYS A 82 3.68 -7.23 -4.38
CA LYS A 82 3.79 -8.66 -4.07
C LYS A 82 2.68 -9.26 -3.21
N MET A 83 1.55 -8.57 -3.01
CA MET A 83 0.47 -9.11 -2.17
C MET A 83 -0.06 -10.43 -2.73
N SER A 84 -0.37 -11.37 -1.82
CA SER A 84 -0.83 -12.72 -2.16
C SER A 84 -2.32 -12.95 -1.89
N ALA A 85 -2.92 -12.17 -1.00
CA ALA A 85 -4.33 -12.23 -0.63
C ALA A 85 -4.77 -10.89 -0.02
N GLY A 86 -6.03 -10.80 0.43
CA GLY A 86 -6.56 -9.61 1.09
C GLY A 86 -6.96 -8.51 0.11
N GLU A 87 -7.16 -7.31 0.64
CA GLU A 87 -7.66 -6.17 -0.13
C GLU A 87 -6.86 -4.90 0.14
N VAL A 88 -6.54 -4.13 -0.91
CA VAL A 88 -5.93 -2.78 -0.80
C VAL A 88 -6.81 -1.79 -1.55
N VAL A 89 -7.19 -0.70 -0.90
CA VAL A 89 -7.94 0.41 -1.51
C VAL A 89 -7.16 1.69 -1.36
N VAL A 90 -6.75 2.28 -2.47
CA VAL A 90 -6.14 3.62 -2.52
C VAL A 90 -7.23 4.61 -2.90
N GLU A 91 -7.58 5.53 -2.00
CA GLU A 91 -8.69 6.49 -2.23
C GLU A 91 -8.34 7.60 -3.23
N GLY A 92 -7.06 7.74 -3.59
CA GLY A 92 -6.57 8.75 -4.53
C GLY A 92 -5.74 8.16 -5.67
N SER A 93 -4.93 9.01 -6.28
CA SER A 93 -3.93 8.59 -7.27
C SER A 93 -2.63 8.19 -6.57
N MET A 94 -1.88 7.26 -7.17
CA MET A 94 -0.57 6.83 -6.68
C MET A 94 0.49 6.83 -7.78
N ASP A 95 1.75 6.69 -7.38
CA ASP A 95 2.89 6.68 -8.28
C ASP A 95 3.09 5.29 -8.94
N LEU A 96 4.30 5.03 -9.43
CA LEU A 96 4.72 3.80 -10.11
C LEU A 96 4.43 2.52 -9.30
N TYR A 97 4.30 1.42 -10.05
CA TYR A 97 4.27 0.05 -9.53
C TYR A 97 3.06 -0.32 -8.65
N ALA A 98 1.90 0.29 -8.90
CA ALA A 98 0.64 -0.13 -8.31
C ALA A 98 0.43 -1.65 -8.48
N GLY A 99 0.34 -2.40 -7.39
CA GLY A 99 0.13 -3.85 -7.44
C GLY A 99 1.23 -4.63 -8.17
N GLY A 100 2.45 -4.10 -8.24
CA GLY A 100 3.57 -4.79 -8.88
C GLY A 100 3.81 -6.18 -8.27
N TRP A 101 3.98 -7.19 -9.12
CA TRP A 101 4.22 -8.59 -8.76
C TRP A 101 3.15 -9.23 -7.86
N MET A 102 1.91 -8.72 -7.89
CA MET A 102 0.75 -9.34 -7.23
C MET A 102 0.62 -10.83 -7.58
N LYS A 103 0.31 -11.65 -6.58
CA LYS A 103 0.07 -13.10 -6.72
C LYS A 103 -1.39 -13.47 -6.46
N GLY A 104 -2.15 -12.61 -5.76
CA GLY A 104 -3.55 -12.79 -5.44
C GLY A 104 -4.12 -11.59 -4.68
N GLY A 105 -5.37 -11.70 -4.24
CA GLY A 105 -6.10 -10.61 -3.60
C GLY A 105 -6.66 -9.59 -4.58
N LYS A 106 -7.16 -8.48 -4.04
CA LYS A 106 -7.78 -7.39 -4.81
C LYS A 106 -7.17 -6.04 -4.45
N MET A 107 -6.79 -5.26 -5.44
CA MET A 107 -6.37 -3.88 -5.27
C MET A 107 -7.28 -2.95 -6.08
N THR A 108 -7.68 -1.83 -5.49
CA THR A 108 -8.45 -0.78 -6.15
C THR A 108 -7.77 0.56 -5.96
N VAL A 109 -7.47 1.26 -7.06
CA VAL A 109 -6.99 2.63 -7.08
C VAL A 109 -8.11 3.51 -7.63
N LYS A 110 -8.70 4.36 -6.76
CA LYS A 110 -9.81 5.23 -7.15
C LYS A 110 -9.38 6.40 -8.04
N GLY A 111 -8.09 6.74 -8.04
CA GLY A 111 -7.50 7.74 -8.94
C GLY A 111 -6.70 7.11 -10.08
N ASN A 112 -5.65 7.81 -10.50
CA ASN A 112 -4.70 7.31 -11.49
C ASN A 112 -3.63 6.45 -10.84
N ALA A 113 -3.03 5.55 -11.61
CA ALA A 113 -1.74 4.95 -11.31
C ALA A 113 -0.75 5.35 -12.40
N GLU A 114 0.52 5.53 -12.05
CA GLU A 114 1.55 5.80 -13.05
C GLU A 114 2.11 4.49 -13.63
N ALA A 115 3.17 4.59 -14.45
CA ALA A 115 3.74 3.47 -15.17
C ALA A 115 4.09 2.25 -14.29
N PHE A 116 4.13 1.09 -14.95
CA PHE A 116 4.41 -0.22 -14.34
C PHE A 116 3.34 -0.73 -13.36
N ALA A 117 2.12 -0.20 -13.43
CA ALA A 117 0.97 -0.84 -12.80
C ALA A 117 0.89 -2.33 -13.19
N ALA A 118 0.68 -3.19 -12.20
CA ALA A 118 0.62 -4.65 -12.31
C ALA A 118 1.84 -5.32 -12.99
N ILE A 119 3.02 -4.68 -13.04
CA ILE A 119 4.20 -5.30 -13.65
C ILE A 119 4.52 -6.65 -12.99
N GLY A 120 4.65 -7.70 -13.79
CA GLY A 120 4.97 -9.04 -13.29
C GLY A 120 3.87 -9.70 -12.44
N MET A 121 2.61 -9.22 -12.51
CA MET A 121 1.47 -9.84 -11.85
C MET A 121 1.27 -11.30 -12.29
N LYS A 122 1.02 -12.18 -11.33
CA LYS A 122 0.79 -13.63 -11.50
C LYS A 122 -0.63 -14.06 -11.14
N GLY A 123 -1.38 -13.22 -10.41
CA GLY A 123 -2.76 -13.49 -10.01
C GLY A 123 -3.36 -12.35 -9.18
N GLY A 124 -4.67 -12.42 -8.95
CA GLY A 124 -5.45 -11.37 -8.27
C GLY A 124 -6.20 -10.45 -9.23
N GLU A 125 -6.70 -9.33 -8.72
CA GLU A 125 -7.37 -8.28 -9.48
C GLU A 125 -6.82 -6.90 -9.11
N LEU A 126 -6.44 -6.09 -10.10
CA LEU A 126 -6.15 -4.67 -9.94
C LEU A 126 -7.18 -3.88 -10.75
N LEU A 127 -7.97 -3.05 -10.07
CA LEU A 127 -8.90 -2.10 -10.67
C LEU A 127 -8.33 -0.68 -10.50
N ILE A 128 -8.19 0.05 -11.61
CA ILE A 128 -7.85 1.47 -11.61
C ILE A 128 -9.06 2.20 -12.19
N GLU A 129 -9.68 3.09 -11.40
CA GLU A 129 -10.87 3.84 -11.81
C GLU A 129 -10.51 5.09 -12.63
N GLY A 130 -9.27 5.57 -12.53
CA GLY A 130 -8.71 6.64 -13.35
C GLY A 130 -7.90 6.13 -14.55
N ASN A 131 -6.81 6.84 -14.86
CA ASN A 131 -5.89 6.50 -15.95
C ASN A 131 -4.69 5.67 -15.46
N ALA A 132 -4.07 4.96 -16.38
CA ALA A 132 -2.86 4.15 -16.20
C ALA A 132 -1.89 4.32 -17.37
#